data_AF-A0A8T1AD75-F1
#
_entry.id   AF-A0A8T1AD75-F1
#
_cell.length_a   1.000
_cell.length_b   1.000
_cell.length_c   1.000
_cell.angle_alpha   90.00
_cell.angle_beta   90.00
_cell.angle_gamma   90.00
#
_symmetry.space_group_name_H-M   'P 1'
#
loop_
_entity.id
_entity.type
_entity.pdbx_description
1 polymer ?
#
loop_
_entity_poly.entity_id
_entity_poly.type
_entity_poly.pdbx_seq_one_letter_code
_entity_poly.pdbx_strand_id
1 'polypeptide(L)' 'MLAPRFIGPFTVLERHGNAYTLGIPSRMRLHPTFYVGRLKPYTQHEPSNLDGSQRTTKRRKPASPARQHGRGAS' A
#
# COMPACT_ATOMS: atom_id res chain seq x y z
N MET A 1 -18.69 -15.11 -12.94
CA MET A 1 -18.15 -14.72 -11.60
C MET A 1 -16.68 -14.38 -11.75
N LEU A 2 -16.22 -13.25 -11.20
CA LEU A 2 -14.80 -12.84 -11.24
C LEU A 2 -14.04 -13.52 -10.09
N ALA A 3 -12.86 -14.06 -10.38
CA ALA A 3 -12.00 -14.64 -9.34
C ALA A 3 -11.50 -13.56 -8.36
N PRO A 4 -11.15 -13.94 -7.11
CA PRO A 4 -10.51 -13.04 -6.17
C PRO A 4 -9.25 -12.40 -6.77
N ARG A 5 -9.09 -11.09 -6.57
CA ARG A 5 -7.95 -10.34 -7.12
C ARG A 5 -6.62 -10.64 -6.41
N PHE A 6 -6.67 -11.20 -5.21
CA PHE A 6 -5.51 -11.56 -4.39
C PHE A 6 -5.63 -12.99 -3.91
N ILE A 7 -4.50 -13.68 -3.81
CA ILE A 7 -4.42 -15.08 -3.41
C ILE A 7 -3.58 -15.15 -2.15
N GLY A 8 -4.17 -15.63 -1.06
CA GLY A 8 -3.51 -16.10 0.15
C GLY A 8 -2.67 -15.09 0.94
N PRO A 9 -2.52 -15.29 2.25
CA PRO A 9 -1.32 -14.85 2.94
C PRO A 9 -0.15 -15.75 2.58
N PHE A 10 1.03 -15.16 2.42
CA PHE A 10 2.29 -15.88 2.27
C PHE A 10 3.27 -15.40 3.32
N THR A 11 4.09 -16.32 3.83
CA THR A 11 5.18 -15.97 4.74
C THR A 11 6.24 -15.16 4.00
N VAL A 12 6.67 -14.06 4.59
CA VAL A 12 7.82 -13.29 4.11
C VAL A 12 9.09 -13.99 4.61
N LEU A 13 9.93 -14.42 3.67
CA LEU A 13 11.22 -15.04 3.97
C LEU A 13 12.33 -14.00 4.05
N GLU A 14 12.33 -13.02 3.14
CA GLU A 14 13.38 -11.99 3.07
C GLU A 14 12.82 -10.66 2.54
N ARG A 15 13.45 -9.55 2.92
CA ARG A 15 13.14 -8.19 2.43
C ARG A 15 14.36 -7.57 1.76
N HIS A 16 14.19 -7.18 0.50
CA HIS A 16 15.20 -6.49 -0.30
C HIS A 16 14.69 -5.09 -0.68
N GLY A 17 14.91 -4.10 0.19
CA GLY A 17 14.44 -2.73 -0.03
C GLY A 17 12.91 -2.65 -0.18
N ASN A 18 12.47 -2.51 -1.44
CA ASN A 18 11.07 -2.43 -1.87
C ASN A 18 10.52 -3.72 -2.49
N ALA A 19 11.26 -4.83 -2.40
CA ALA A 19 10.82 -6.17 -2.78
C ALA A 19 10.88 -7.14 -1.60
N TYR A 20 10.06 -8.19 -1.66
CA TYR A 20 9.97 -9.24 -0.65
C TYR A 20 10.03 -10.60 -1.33
N THR A 21 10.76 -11.53 -0.72
CA THR A 21 10.77 -12.94 -1.09
C THR A 21 9.74 -13.68 -0.23
N LEU A 22 8.80 -14.36 -0.88
CA LEU A 22 7.68 -15.06 -0.24
C LEU A 22 7.86 -16.57 -0.29
N GLY A 23 7.40 -17.27 0.74
CA GLY A 23 7.31 -18.73 0.79
C GLY A 23 6.19 -19.25 -0.13
N ILE A 24 6.44 -19.26 -1.44
CA ILE A 24 5.46 -19.72 -2.43
C ILE A 24 5.42 -21.25 -2.47
N PRO A 25 4.24 -21.89 -2.36
CA PRO A 25 4.11 -23.33 -2.55
C PRO A 25 4.57 -23.76 -3.94
N SER A 26 5.35 -24.83 -4.04
CA SER A 26 5.94 -25.30 -5.32
C SER A 26 4.91 -25.53 -6.44
N ARG A 27 3.67 -25.87 -6.07
CA ARG A 27 2.54 -26.05 -7.02
C ARG A 27 2.16 -24.78 -7.80
N MET A 28 2.48 -23.59 -7.28
CA MET A 28 2.06 -22.32 -7.89
C MET A 28 2.97 -21.85 -9.03
N ARG A 29 4.19 -22.39 -9.17
CA ARG A 29 5.14 -22.04 -10.25
C ARG A 29 5.30 -20.53 -10.48
N LEU A 30 5.20 -19.72 -9.42
CA LEU A 30 5.39 -18.26 -9.45
C LEU A 30 6.80 -17.91 -9.02
N HIS A 31 7.29 -16.75 -9.48
CA HIS A 31 8.52 -16.18 -8.96
C HIS A 31 8.35 -15.84 -7.46
N PRO A 32 9.29 -16.19 -6.57
CA PRO A 32 9.12 -15.98 -5.13
C PRO A 32 9.28 -14.52 -4.70
N THR A 33 10.01 -13.71 -5.46
CA THR A 33 10.26 -12.29 -5.12
C THR A 33 9.27 -11.35 -5.82
N PHE A 34 8.62 -10.48 -5.05
CA PHE A 34 7.64 -9.51 -5.52
C PHE A 34 7.92 -8.10 -5.01
N TYR A 35 7.67 -7.11 -5.84
CA TYR A 35 7.68 -5.70 -5.45
C TYR A 35 6.50 -5.36 -4.54
N VAL A 36 6.69 -4.46 -3.58
CA VAL A 36 5.69 -4.06 -2.57
C VAL A 36 4.34 -3.65 -3.17
N GLY A 37 4.33 -3.01 -4.34
CA GLY A 37 3.10 -2.59 -5.02
C GLY A 37 2.21 -3.74 -5.52
N ARG A 38 2.72 -4.98 -5.54
CA ARG A 38 1.94 -6.18 -5.87
C ARG A 38 1.43 -6.92 -4.63
N LEU A 39 1.81 -6.47 -3.44
CA LEU A 39 1.46 -7.10 -2.17
C LEU A 39 0.40 -6.27 -1.45
N LYS A 40 -0.58 -6.95 -0.84
CA LYS A 40 -1.52 -6.33 0.09
C LYS A 40 -1.06 -6.62 1.52
N PRO A 41 -0.95 -5.61 2.41
CA PRO A 41 -0.68 -5.87 3.82
C PRO A 41 -1.71 -6.85 4.40
N TYR A 42 -1.24 -7.82 5.17
CA TYR A 42 -2.12 -8.74 5.88
C TYR A 42 -2.72 -8.02 7.10
N THR A 43 -4.04 -7.87 7.12
CA THR A 43 -4.79 -7.46 8.31
C THR A 43 -5.47 -8.70 8.84
N GLN A 44 -5.12 -9.12 10.05
CA GLN A 44 -5.85 -10.18 10.74
C GLN A 44 -7.31 -9.71 10.87
N HIS A 45 -8.24 -10.45 10.26
CA HIS A 45 -9.66 -10.19 10.42
C HIS A 45 -10.03 -10.55 11.86
N GLU A 46 -9.98 -9.57 12.76
CA GLU A 46 -10.98 -9.53 13.84
C GLU A 46 -12.35 -9.41 13.15
N PRO A 47 -13.35 -10.24 13.48
CA PRO A 47 -14.70 -10.08 12.96
C PRO A 47 -15.34 -8.84 13.61
N SER A 48 -14.82 -7.66 13.30
CA SER A 48 -15.47 -6.41 13.64
C SER A 48 -16.65 -6.23 12.70
N ASN A 49 -17.86 -6.47 13.21
CA ASN A 49 -19.12 -6.01 12.65
C ASN A 49 -19.09 -4.49 12.50
N LEU A 50 -18.45 -3.94 11.47
CA LEU A 50 -18.51 -2.51 11.16
C LEU A 50 -18.58 -2.33 9.65
N ASP A 51 -19.83 -2.15 9.23
CA ASP A 51 -20.33 -1.22 8.22
C ASP A 51 -19.28 -0.42 7.42
N GLY A 52 -19.47 -0.44 6.11
CA GLY A 52 -18.52 0.08 5.15
C GLY A 52 -18.28 1.59 5.25
N SER A 53 -17.10 1.99 5.69
CA SER A 53 -16.49 3.26 5.25
C SER A 53 -15.00 3.29 5.54
N GLN A 54 -14.20 2.61 4.71
CA GLN A 54 -12.79 2.98 4.54
C GLN A 54 -12.59 3.56 3.14
N ARG A 55 -13.07 4.79 2.95
CA ARG A 55 -12.49 5.71 1.97
C ARG A 55 -11.08 6.05 2.44
N THR A 56 -10.10 5.37 1.88
CA THR A 56 -8.68 5.63 2.12
C THR A 56 -8.29 7.00 1.58
N THR A 57 -8.09 7.95 2.49
CA THR A 57 -6.93 8.85 2.55
C THR A 57 -6.08 9.01 1.28
N LYS A 58 -6.22 10.14 0.59
CA LYS A 58 -5.06 10.90 0.06
C LYS A 58 -5.32 12.40 0.11
N ARG A 59 -4.78 12.99 1.18
CA ARG A 59 -4.30 14.38 1.34
C ARG A 59 -4.27 15.18 0.03
N ARG A 60 -5.22 16.11 -0.15
CA ARG A 60 -4.98 17.27 -1.00
C ARG A 60 -3.98 18.17 -0.28
N LYS A 61 -2.81 18.36 -0.87
CA LYS A 61 -1.85 19.39 -0.46
C LYS A 61 -2.56 20.76 -0.60
N PRO A 62 -2.64 21.62 0.42
CA PRO A 62 -2.91 23.02 0.16
C PRO A 62 -1.72 23.59 -0.61
N ALA A 63 -2.00 24.29 -1.71
CA ALA A 63 -1.01 25.02 -2.47
C ALA A 63 -0.40 26.13 -1.59
N SER A 64 0.90 26.37 -1.80
CA SER A 64 1.80 27.24 -1.04
C SER A 64 1.24 28.62 -0.68
N PRO A 65 1.61 29.22 0.46
CA PRO A 65 1.38 30.64 0.69
C PRO A 65 2.38 31.44 -0.14
N ALA A 66 1.86 32.31 -1.02
CA ALA A 66 2.68 33.31 -1.70
C ALA A 66 3.17 34.33 -0.67
N ARG A 67 4.47 34.29 -0.36
CA ARG A 67 5.15 35.28 0.46
C ARG A 67 5.87 36.23 -0.48
N GLN A 68 5.41 37.48 -0.56
CA GLN A 68 6.27 38.61 -0.95
C GLN A 68 6.13 39.70 0.10
N HIS A 69 7.24 39.90 0.82
CA HIS A 69 7.51 41.06 1.65
C HIS A 69 8.12 42.15 0.76
N GLY A 70 7.75 43.40 0.99
CA GLY A 70 8.77 44.44 1.20
C GLY A 70 8.81 45.62 0.22
N ARG A 71 8.35 46.78 0.73
CA ARG A 71 9.05 48.08 0.86
C ARG A 71 9.70 48.71 -0.39
N GLY A 72 9.31 49.96 -0.67
CA GLY A 72 10.09 50.93 -1.45
C GLY A 72 9.38 52.28 -1.55
N ALA A 73 9.99 53.32 -0.99
CA ALA A 73 9.55 54.71 -1.03
C ALA A 73 9.73 55.34 -2.42
N SER A 74 8.92 56.35 -2.74
CA SER A 74 9.38 57.68 -3.16
C SER A 74 8.24 58.68 -3.16
#